data_AF-A0A9E4S828-F1
#
_entry.id   AF-A0A9E4S828-F1
#
_cell.length_a   1.000
_cell.length_b   1.000
_cell.length_c   1.000
_cell.angle_alpha   90.00
_cell.angle_beta   90.00
_cell.angle_gamma   90.00
#
_symmetry.space_group_name_H-M   'P 1'
#
loop_
_entity.id
_entity.type
_entity.pdbx_description
1 polymer ?
#
loop_
_entity_poly.entity_id
_entity_poly.type
_entity_poly.pdbx_seq_one_letter_code
_entity_poly.pdbx_strand_id
1 'polypeptide(L)'
;MALIGLVVGSSLAVPALQIASSGTLISSVGPSASVDARSAAEHALWRLRYDPTVHDEMTGSPPETTYILGFPSGSASVTIVASSDPPADNGMTASLLVTPNMIPEETLTTITYTLTLTNDDIEAHDVTRFEADPHGSFNPAYLTGTTTGATTQDPVYQAGRWRWNLVTPASVTGFGGTTSISWQMSVDEDDGQYWTRGTVRVDNIGNVDAPLSGSLRVTEINDLTVSTSVTPTEVVAGSPQIYTYTIDITNTDDDDTYTLEFVKHWTSTLFDHISGTSTGISTADPNRNHDVINNRWEWTWNITGVTVSPSSTVSLSFDMTATLLPNTYFVSSGIRVEEDLNSNGQETTAATGDTAPITVVRSFTITATHNGKTVTVVAHVTASGVQVISWVES
;
A
#
# COMPACT_ATOMS: atom_id res chain seq x y z
N MET A 1 7.04 -55.75 46.10
CA MET A 1 6.73 -54.31 46.11
C MET A 1 7.53 -53.66 45.00
N ALA A 2 6.87 -53.37 43.88
CA ALA A 2 7.44 -52.73 42.71
C ALA A 2 6.91 -51.29 42.66
N LEU A 3 7.78 -50.32 42.36
CA LEU A 3 7.40 -48.95 42.07
C LEU A 3 7.82 -48.65 40.63
N ILE A 4 6.84 -48.45 39.76
CA ILE A 4 6.99 -48.00 38.37
C ILE A 4 6.69 -46.50 38.37
N GLY A 5 7.65 -45.69 37.92
CA GLY A 5 7.48 -44.25 37.72
C GLY A 5 6.84 -43.96 36.36
N LEU A 6 5.71 -43.27 36.38
CA LEU A 6 4.94 -42.81 35.22
C LEU A 6 5.45 -41.44 34.77
N VAL A 7 5.87 -41.31 33.51
CA VAL A 7 6.14 -40.02 32.85
C VAL A 7 4.85 -39.58 32.15
N VAL A 8 4.35 -38.38 32.49
CA VAL A 8 3.19 -37.76 31.82
C VAL A 8 3.71 -36.70 30.85
N GLY A 9 3.55 -36.95 29.55
CA GLY A 9 3.68 -35.93 28.51
C GLY A 9 2.32 -35.29 28.24
N SER A 10 2.24 -33.97 28.36
CA SER A 10 1.06 -33.17 28.03
C SER A 10 1.04 -32.82 26.54
N SER A 11 0.03 -33.29 25.80
CA SER A 11 -0.26 -32.84 24.44
C SER A 11 -1.08 -31.55 24.48
N LEU A 12 -0.57 -30.47 23.87
CA LEU A 12 -1.34 -29.26 23.59
C LEU A 12 -2.27 -29.54 22.40
N ALA A 13 -3.58 -29.50 22.63
CA ALA A 13 -4.60 -29.58 21.59
C ALA A 13 -4.80 -28.18 20.99
N VAL A 14 -4.60 -28.05 19.67
CA VAL A 14 -4.99 -26.87 18.90
C VAL A 14 -6.49 -26.95 18.62
N PRO A 15 -7.29 -25.89 18.85
CA PRO A 15 -8.71 -25.91 18.51
C PRO A 15 -8.90 -25.87 16.99
N ALA A 16 -9.48 -26.94 16.44
CA ALA A 16 -9.87 -27.01 15.05
C ALA A 16 -10.95 -25.97 14.75
N LEU A 17 -10.70 -25.13 13.73
CA LEU A 17 -11.66 -24.19 13.19
C LEU A 17 -12.78 -24.97 12.50
N GLN A 18 -13.95 -25.04 13.13
CA GLN A 18 -15.10 -25.79 12.63
C GLN A 18 -15.86 -24.96 11.60
N ILE A 19 -15.56 -25.13 10.31
CA ILE A 19 -16.44 -24.65 9.23
C ILE A 19 -17.58 -25.67 9.07
N ALA A 20 -18.81 -25.23 9.33
CA ALA A 20 -20.00 -26.04 9.21
C ALA A 20 -20.27 -26.42 7.74
N SER A 21 -19.94 -27.66 7.36
CA SER A 21 -20.57 -28.32 6.21
C SER A 21 -21.57 -29.35 6.72
N SER A 22 -22.83 -29.15 6.36
CA SER A 22 -23.97 -30.00 6.64
C SER A 22 -23.74 -31.49 6.33
N GLY A 23 -23.87 -32.32 7.37
CA GLY A 23 -24.49 -33.65 7.36
C GLY A 23 -23.91 -34.73 6.44
N THR A 24 -23.07 -35.61 7.01
CA THR A 24 -23.31 -37.06 7.17
C THR A 24 -22.14 -37.64 7.97
N LEU A 25 -22.42 -38.12 9.20
CA LEU A 25 -21.46 -38.86 10.02
C LEU A 25 -21.18 -40.23 9.38
N ILE A 26 -20.07 -40.35 8.67
CA ILE A 26 -19.48 -41.65 8.32
C ILE A 26 -18.53 -42.02 9.45
N SER A 27 -18.95 -42.97 10.28
CA SER A 27 -18.08 -43.63 11.26
C SER A 27 -17.14 -44.62 10.55
N SER A 28 -15.90 -44.67 11.03
CA SER A 28 -14.84 -45.67 10.76
C SER A 28 -14.17 -45.71 9.37
N VAL A 29 -13.64 -44.59 8.89
CA VAL A 29 -12.51 -44.59 7.95
C VAL A 29 -11.35 -43.91 8.69
N GLY A 30 -10.24 -44.62 8.93
CA GLY A 30 -9.01 -43.97 9.41
C GLY A 30 -8.66 -42.82 8.46
N PRO A 31 -8.07 -41.71 8.93
CA PRO A 31 -7.81 -40.58 8.05
C PRO A 31 -7.04 -41.08 6.82
N SER A 32 -7.63 -40.92 5.64
CA SER A 32 -6.99 -41.34 4.40
C SER A 32 -5.81 -40.42 4.15
N ALA A 33 -4.78 -40.92 3.46
CA ALA A 33 -3.60 -40.13 3.12
C ALA A 33 -3.93 -38.75 2.50
N SER A 34 -5.05 -38.66 1.77
CA SER A 34 -5.60 -37.42 1.21
C SER A 34 -6.10 -36.42 2.27
N VAL A 35 -6.75 -36.90 3.35
CA VAL A 35 -7.24 -36.04 4.44
C VAL A 35 -6.07 -35.39 5.16
N ASP A 36 -5.03 -36.16 5.48
CA ASP A 36 -3.85 -35.62 6.16
C ASP A 36 -3.05 -34.66 5.27
N ALA A 37 -2.90 -34.95 3.97
CA ALA A 37 -2.27 -34.01 3.02
C ALA A 37 -3.05 -32.69 2.92
N ARG A 38 -4.39 -32.76 2.93
CA ARG A 38 -5.26 -31.58 2.96
C ARG A 38 -5.13 -30.81 4.26
N SER A 39 -5.18 -31.48 5.41
CA SER A 39 -4.98 -30.83 6.71
C SER A 39 -3.59 -30.19 6.83
N ALA A 40 -2.57 -30.77 6.20
CA ALA A 40 -1.24 -30.18 6.14
C ALA A 40 -1.19 -28.91 5.27
N ALA A 41 -1.89 -28.89 4.13
CA ALA A 41 -2.05 -27.68 3.32
C ALA A 41 -2.88 -26.59 4.04
N GLU A 42 -3.95 -26.96 4.73
CA GLU A 42 -4.75 -26.05 5.57
C GLU A 42 -3.91 -25.46 6.72
N HIS A 43 -3.04 -26.26 7.33
CA HIS A 43 -2.09 -25.79 8.33
C HIS A 43 -1.08 -24.79 7.75
N ALA A 44 -0.58 -25.01 6.53
CA ALA A 44 0.29 -24.04 5.84
C ALA A 44 -0.42 -22.71 5.58
N LEU A 45 -1.68 -22.74 5.13
CA LEU A 45 -2.49 -21.53 4.98
C LEU A 45 -2.71 -20.81 6.32
N TRP A 46 -2.93 -21.56 7.40
CA TRP A 46 -3.01 -20.99 8.75
C TRP A 46 -1.69 -20.32 9.16
N ARG A 47 -0.55 -20.99 8.95
CA ARG A 47 0.76 -20.41 9.28
C ARG A 47 1.03 -19.14 8.45
N LEU A 48 0.78 -19.15 7.14
CA LEU A 48 0.90 -17.94 6.30
C LEU A 48 0.05 -16.76 6.78
N ARG A 49 -1.06 -17.03 7.47
CA ARG A 49 -1.95 -15.98 7.98
C ARG A 49 -1.57 -15.46 9.35
N TYR A 50 -1.07 -16.33 10.22
CA TYR A 50 -1.02 -16.08 11.66
C TYR A 50 0.34 -16.32 12.30
N ASP A 51 1.25 -16.98 11.59
CA ASP A 51 2.59 -17.29 12.05
C ASP A 51 3.61 -16.41 11.30
N PRO A 52 4.03 -15.28 11.89
CA PRO A 52 4.94 -14.36 11.21
C PRO A 52 6.28 -15.03 10.87
N THR A 53 6.67 -16.09 11.60
CA THR A 53 7.96 -16.77 11.36
C THR A 53 7.99 -17.53 10.05
N VAL A 54 6.85 -17.83 9.42
CA VAL A 54 6.86 -18.50 8.10
C VAL A 54 7.54 -17.64 7.05
N HIS A 55 7.37 -16.33 7.11
CA HIS A 55 8.06 -15.43 6.22
C HIS A 55 9.55 -15.40 6.54
N ASP A 56 9.93 -15.26 7.81
CA ASP A 56 11.33 -15.29 8.28
C ASP A 56 12.06 -16.60 7.89
N GLU A 57 11.33 -17.73 7.85
CA GLU A 57 11.86 -19.05 7.48
C GLU A 57 12.08 -19.21 5.96
N MET A 58 11.47 -18.36 5.12
CA MET A 58 11.59 -18.45 3.66
C MET A 58 12.93 -17.88 3.21
N THR A 59 13.86 -18.74 2.80
CA THR A 59 15.19 -18.32 2.34
C THR A 59 15.41 -18.72 0.89
N GLY A 60 16.32 -18.03 0.19
CA GLY A 60 16.70 -18.36 -1.18
C GLY A 60 15.94 -17.62 -2.29
N SER A 61 16.13 -18.07 -3.54
CA SER A 61 15.46 -17.50 -4.72
C SER A 61 14.99 -18.64 -5.63
N PRO A 62 13.67 -18.92 -5.70
CA PRO A 62 12.58 -18.23 -5.00
C PRO A 62 12.63 -18.47 -3.47
N PRO A 63 12.07 -17.56 -2.65
CA PRO A 63 11.96 -17.78 -1.21
C PRO A 63 11.10 -19.01 -0.91
N GLU A 64 11.65 -19.99 -0.20
CA GLU A 64 10.94 -21.21 0.16
C GLU A 64 11.21 -21.63 1.61
N THR A 65 10.21 -22.26 2.23
CA THR A 65 10.35 -22.98 3.50
C THR A 65 9.72 -24.35 3.40
N THR A 66 10.31 -25.33 4.08
CA THR A 66 9.80 -26.70 4.15
C THR A 66 9.76 -27.18 5.59
N TYR A 67 8.64 -27.79 5.98
CA TYR A 67 8.47 -28.38 7.31
C TYR A 67 7.69 -29.69 7.24
N ILE A 68 7.79 -30.48 8.31
CA ILE A 68 7.11 -31.77 8.44
C ILE A 68 5.99 -31.65 9.47
N LEU A 69 4.79 -32.09 9.13
CA LEU A 69 3.64 -32.15 10.03
C LEU A 69 3.32 -33.60 10.39
N GLY A 70 3.28 -33.90 11.70
CA GLY A 70 3.01 -35.23 12.22
C GLY A 70 1.50 -35.52 12.32
N PHE A 71 1.09 -36.67 11.82
CA PHE A 71 -0.26 -37.23 11.92
C PHE A 71 -0.23 -38.63 12.55
N PRO A 72 -1.34 -39.14 13.11
CA PRO A 72 -1.41 -40.51 13.59
C PRO A 72 -1.11 -41.57 12.50
N SER A 73 -1.33 -41.22 11.23
CA SER A 73 -1.17 -42.05 10.03
C SER A 73 0.21 -41.95 9.37
N GLY A 74 1.08 -41.04 9.83
CA GLY A 74 2.37 -40.77 9.22
C GLY A 74 2.79 -39.31 9.33
N SER A 75 3.69 -38.85 8.46
CA SER A 75 4.14 -37.46 8.44
C SER A 75 3.95 -36.88 7.05
N ALA A 76 3.33 -35.70 6.96
CA ALA A 76 3.23 -34.96 5.71
C ALA A 76 4.43 -34.01 5.55
N SER A 77 5.02 -33.97 4.37
CA SER A 77 5.97 -32.93 3.99
C SER A 77 5.21 -31.75 3.42
N VAL A 78 5.48 -30.55 3.91
CA VAL A 78 4.87 -29.31 3.42
C VAL A 78 5.95 -28.37 2.96
N THR A 79 5.87 -27.93 1.71
CA THR A 79 6.73 -26.91 1.12
C THR A 79 5.87 -25.71 0.75
N ILE A 80 6.31 -24.52 1.15
CA ILE A 80 5.68 -23.25 0.79
C ILE A 80 6.72 -22.45 -0.01
N VAL A 81 6.34 -22.06 -1.23
CA VAL A 81 7.18 -21.29 -2.14
C VAL A 81 6.47 -19.97 -2.43
N ALA A 82 7.13 -18.85 -2.15
CA ALA A 82 6.65 -17.54 -2.60
C ALA A 82 6.89 -17.39 -4.11
N SER A 83 5.96 -16.78 -4.84
CA SER A 83 6.21 -16.32 -6.20
C SER A 83 7.45 -15.43 -6.19
N SER A 84 8.41 -15.74 -7.08
CA SER A 84 9.78 -15.19 -7.09
C SER A 84 9.86 -13.73 -6.68
N ASP A 85 10.81 -13.41 -5.81
CA ASP A 85 11.13 -12.03 -5.45
C ASP A 85 11.41 -11.21 -6.70
N PRO A 86 10.89 -9.98 -6.77
CA PRO A 86 11.45 -8.98 -7.67
C PRO A 86 12.90 -8.67 -7.29
N PRO A 87 13.70 -8.07 -8.20
CA PRO A 87 15.07 -7.67 -7.89
C PRO A 87 15.09 -6.81 -6.62
N ALA A 88 16.11 -7.03 -5.79
CA ALA A 88 16.36 -6.38 -4.51
C ALA A 88 16.18 -4.85 -4.57
N ASP A 89 14.95 -4.40 -4.43
CA ASP A 89 14.66 -3.15 -3.74
C ASP A 89 14.71 -3.47 -2.25
N ASN A 90 15.00 -2.49 -1.41
CA ASN A 90 15.42 -2.64 -0.01
C ASN A 90 14.38 -3.26 0.96
N GLY A 91 13.42 -4.03 0.45
CA GLY A 91 12.42 -4.79 1.21
C GLY A 91 11.51 -3.90 2.04
N MET A 92 11.48 -2.59 1.77
CA MET A 92 10.77 -1.64 2.62
C MET A 92 10.19 -0.51 1.82
N THR A 93 9.02 -0.08 2.25
CA THR A 93 8.23 0.93 1.57
C THR A 93 7.68 1.92 2.58
N ALA A 94 7.71 3.21 2.24
CA ALA A 94 7.17 4.26 3.08
C ALA A 94 6.02 4.97 2.36
N SER A 95 5.05 5.50 3.12
CA SER A 95 3.95 6.33 2.62
C SER A 95 3.68 7.49 3.57
N LEU A 96 3.30 8.65 3.03
CA LEU A 96 3.00 9.84 3.81
C LEU A 96 1.60 10.35 3.46
N LEU A 97 0.66 10.15 4.38
CA LEU A 97 -0.72 10.62 4.25
C LEU A 97 -0.89 12.01 4.89
N VAL A 98 -1.69 12.89 4.26
CA VAL A 98 -2.07 14.21 4.78
C VAL A 98 -3.59 14.29 4.94
N THR A 99 -4.07 14.80 6.07
CA THR A 99 -5.50 14.93 6.35
C THR A 99 -5.82 16.19 7.18
N PRO A 100 -6.70 17.08 6.69
CA PRO A 100 -7.20 17.13 5.31
C PRO A 100 -6.06 17.42 4.33
N ASN A 101 -6.21 16.96 3.09
CA ASN A 101 -5.27 17.21 1.98
C ASN A 101 -5.63 18.46 1.15
N MET A 102 -6.70 19.16 1.55
CA MET A 102 -7.16 20.42 0.99
C MET A 102 -7.63 21.32 2.13
N ILE A 103 -7.16 22.57 2.16
CA ILE A 103 -7.52 23.56 3.18
C ILE A 103 -7.83 24.91 2.53
N PRO A 104 -8.69 25.74 3.17
CA PRO A 104 -8.90 27.11 2.72
C PRO A 104 -7.63 27.95 2.84
N GLU A 105 -7.39 28.82 1.87
CA GLU A 105 -6.33 29.84 1.95
C GLU A 105 -6.57 30.86 3.07
N GLU A 106 -5.50 31.52 3.50
CA GLU A 106 -5.50 32.56 4.56
C GLU A 106 -6.24 32.17 5.85
N THR A 107 -6.42 30.87 6.08
CA THR A 107 -7.16 30.31 7.21
C THR A 107 -6.28 29.31 7.91
N LEU A 108 -5.81 29.69 9.10
CA LEU A 108 -5.02 28.82 9.95
C LEU A 108 -5.73 27.49 10.20
N THR A 109 -5.26 26.44 9.53
CA THR A 109 -5.87 25.11 9.54
C THR A 109 -4.92 24.09 10.14
N THR A 110 -5.45 23.19 10.95
CA THR A 110 -4.67 22.06 11.48
C THR A 110 -4.75 20.89 10.52
N ILE A 111 -3.58 20.43 10.09
CA ILE A 111 -3.43 19.23 9.25
C ILE A 111 -2.68 18.15 10.02
N THR A 112 -3.07 16.91 9.77
CA THR A 112 -2.45 15.71 10.33
C THR A 112 -1.67 15.01 9.25
N TYR A 113 -0.39 14.76 9.51
CA TYR A 113 0.47 13.93 8.69
C TYR A 113 0.62 12.55 9.33
N THR A 114 0.67 11.50 8.52
CA THR A 114 0.97 10.14 8.99
C THR A 114 1.99 9.51 8.05
N LEU A 115 3.21 9.31 8.56
CA LEU A 115 4.29 8.61 7.86
C LEU A 115 4.32 7.16 8.31
N THR A 116 4.05 6.23 7.39
CA THR A 116 4.03 4.79 7.64
C THR A 116 5.16 4.12 6.89
N LEU A 117 5.88 3.23 7.56
CA LEU A 117 6.82 2.30 6.97
C LEU A 117 6.20 0.89 7.02
N THR A 118 6.26 0.19 5.89
CA THR A 118 5.90 -1.22 5.77
C THR A 118 7.17 -2.01 5.45
N ASN A 119 7.35 -3.11 6.17
CA ASN A 119 8.40 -4.07 5.90
C ASN A 119 7.87 -5.14 4.95
N ASP A 120 8.40 -5.14 3.73
CA ASP A 120 8.14 -6.11 2.68
C ASP A 120 9.23 -7.20 2.62
N ASP A 121 10.23 -7.13 3.51
CA ASP A 121 11.29 -8.11 3.74
C ASP A 121 10.84 -9.18 4.74
N ILE A 122 11.50 -10.33 4.71
CA ILE A 122 11.33 -11.40 5.70
C ILE A 122 12.01 -11.06 7.02
N GLU A 123 13.11 -10.32 7.00
CA GLU A 123 13.84 -9.99 8.22
C GLU A 123 13.13 -8.86 8.98
N ALA A 124 13.12 -8.94 10.30
CA ALA A 124 12.71 -7.79 11.12
C ALA A 124 13.82 -6.73 11.10
N HIS A 125 13.41 -5.47 11.08
CA HIS A 125 14.35 -4.35 11.01
C HIS A 125 13.99 -3.26 12.02
N ASP A 126 15.01 -2.56 12.48
CA ASP A 126 14.85 -1.51 13.48
C ASP A 126 14.80 -0.13 12.82
N VAL A 127 13.68 0.57 13.02
CA VAL A 127 13.57 1.99 12.67
C VAL A 127 14.26 2.81 13.74
N THR A 128 15.09 3.74 13.31
CA THR A 128 15.86 4.61 14.21
C THR A 128 15.43 6.07 14.13
N ARG A 129 14.81 6.49 13.03
CA ARG A 129 14.40 7.88 12.82
C ARG A 129 13.31 8.02 11.77
N PHE A 130 12.44 9.00 11.99
CA PHE A 130 11.54 9.55 10.97
C PHE A 130 11.91 11.00 10.66
N GLU A 131 11.75 11.41 9.40
CA GLU A 131 11.95 12.78 8.94
C GLU A 131 10.77 13.25 8.08
N ALA A 132 10.44 14.54 8.21
CA ALA A 132 9.50 15.24 7.35
C ALA A 132 10.13 16.55 6.86
N ASP A 133 10.17 16.74 5.54
CA ASP A 133 10.85 17.85 4.87
C ASP A 133 9.81 18.66 4.05
N PRO A 134 9.21 19.72 4.63
CA PRO A 134 8.37 20.64 3.86
C PRO A 134 9.22 21.33 2.79
N HIS A 135 8.77 21.27 1.54
CA HIS A 135 9.57 21.73 0.41
C HIS A 135 9.16 23.12 -0.10
N GLY A 136 10.13 23.88 -0.61
CA GLY A 136 9.88 25.17 -1.29
C GLY A 136 9.59 26.31 -0.31
N SER A 137 8.56 27.10 -0.62
CA SER A 137 8.07 28.19 0.24
C SER A 137 7.19 27.71 1.39
N PHE A 138 6.86 26.42 1.45
CA PHE A 138 5.97 25.85 2.46
C PHE A 138 6.55 25.98 3.86
N ASN A 139 5.83 26.66 4.76
CA ASN A 139 6.32 26.93 6.12
C ASN A 139 5.31 26.51 7.20
N PRO A 140 4.94 25.21 7.27
CA PRO A 140 4.01 24.72 8.29
C PRO A 140 4.64 24.79 9.68
N ALA A 141 3.85 25.19 10.68
CA ALA A 141 4.29 25.21 12.08
C ALA A 141 3.87 23.94 12.80
N TYR A 142 4.85 23.21 13.35
CA TYR A 142 4.58 22.00 14.14
C TYR A 142 3.80 22.31 15.43
N LEU A 143 2.79 21.50 15.73
CA LEU A 143 2.01 21.59 16.95
C LEU A 143 2.60 20.68 18.04
N THR A 144 3.14 21.30 19.09
CA THR A 144 3.79 20.61 20.21
C THR A 144 2.85 19.64 20.93
N GLY A 145 3.35 18.44 21.25
CA GLY A 145 2.61 17.40 21.96
C GLY A 145 1.61 16.61 21.11
N THR A 146 1.66 16.76 19.78
CA THR A 146 0.74 16.07 18.85
C THR A 146 1.32 14.80 18.24
N THR A 147 2.61 14.51 18.46
CA THR A 147 3.24 13.31 17.92
C THR A 147 2.72 12.04 18.61
N THR A 148 2.32 11.05 17.80
CA THR A 148 1.87 9.73 18.23
C THR A 148 2.47 8.63 17.36
N GLY A 149 2.34 7.37 17.79
CA GLY A 149 2.83 6.19 17.07
C GLY A 149 4.14 5.65 17.64
N ALA A 150 5.15 5.44 16.79
CA ALA A 150 6.46 4.88 17.15
C ALA A 150 7.22 5.70 18.21
N THR A 151 6.85 6.97 18.39
CA THR A 151 7.31 7.83 19.49
C THR A 151 6.19 8.79 19.88
N THR A 152 6.32 9.39 21.06
CA THR A 152 5.50 10.51 21.53
C THR A 152 6.33 11.77 21.76
N GLN A 153 7.62 11.72 21.46
CA GLN A 153 8.52 12.87 21.60
C GLN A 153 8.31 13.84 20.43
N ASP A 154 8.36 15.13 20.74
CA ASP A 154 8.35 16.18 19.72
C ASP A 154 9.60 16.11 18.83
N PRO A 155 9.50 16.50 17.55
CA PRO A 155 10.63 16.55 16.64
C PRO A 155 11.60 17.67 17.00
N VAL A 156 12.83 17.53 16.52
CA VAL A 156 13.78 18.63 16.41
C VAL A 156 13.75 19.18 14.98
N TYR A 157 13.54 20.48 14.82
CA TYR A 157 13.66 21.15 13.52
C TYR A 157 15.12 21.52 13.24
N GLN A 158 15.70 20.99 12.17
CA GLN A 158 17.09 21.28 11.80
C GLN A 158 17.29 21.16 10.29
N ALA A 159 17.89 22.18 9.67
CA ALA A 159 18.21 22.19 8.24
C ALA A 159 17.00 21.89 7.34
N GLY A 160 15.91 22.65 7.56
CA GLY A 160 14.68 22.59 6.75
C GLY A 160 13.69 21.48 7.13
N ARG A 161 14.10 20.51 7.94
CA ARG A 161 13.31 19.30 8.21
C ARG A 161 13.03 19.07 9.69
N TRP A 162 11.89 18.43 9.95
CA TRP A 162 11.50 17.91 11.25
C TRP A 162 12.04 16.50 11.42
N ARG A 163 12.72 16.22 12.54
CA ARG A 163 13.33 14.91 12.83
C ARG A 163 12.85 14.34 14.16
N TRP A 164 12.38 13.10 14.11
CA TRP A 164 12.09 12.28 15.29
C TRP A 164 13.13 11.19 15.40
N ASN A 165 14.12 11.38 16.27
CA ASN A 165 15.07 10.31 16.61
C ASN A 165 14.42 9.40 17.65
N LEU A 166 14.39 8.10 17.38
CA LEU A 166 13.85 7.13 18.32
C LEU A 166 14.90 6.80 19.37
N VAL A 167 14.59 7.08 20.64
CA VAL A 167 15.48 6.73 21.77
C VAL A 167 15.63 5.22 21.91
N THR A 168 14.51 4.51 21.71
CA THR A 168 14.49 3.06 21.56
C THR A 168 14.06 2.79 20.12
N PRO A 169 14.86 2.11 19.30
CA PRO A 169 14.47 1.75 17.95
C PRO A 169 13.11 1.02 17.94
N ALA A 170 12.28 1.34 16.95
CA ALA A 170 11.01 0.66 16.76
C ALA A 170 11.24 -0.54 15.84
N SER A 171 11.11 -1.74 16.38
CA SER A 171 11.24 -2.97 15.59
C SER A 171 10.01 -3.14 14.72
N VAL A 172 10.23 -3.24 13.41
CA VAL A 172 9.22 -3.60 12.43
C VAL A 172 9.43 -5.07 12.14
N THR A 173 8.43 -5.88 12.49
CA THR A 173 8.48 -7.32 12.22
C THR A 173 8.72 -7.57 10.73
N GLY A 174 9.12 -8.79 10.39
CA GLY A 174 9.15 -9.25 9.00
C GLY A 174 7.80 -9.06 8.29
N PHE A 175 7.76 -9.53 7.06
CA PHE A 175 6.75 -9.27 6.04
C PHE A 175 5.36 -8.81 6.54
N GLY A 176 4.95 -7.63 6.10
CA GLY A 176 3.69 -6.99 6.47
C GLY A 176 3.73 -6.25 7.81
N GLY A 177 4.85 -6.33 8.53
CA GLY A 177 5.11 -5.49 9.70
C GLY A 177 5.03 -4.01 9.33
N THR A 178 4.37 -3.22 10.17
CA THR A 178 4.26 -1.77 9.96
C THR A 178 4.65 -0.99 11.20
N THR A 179 5.15 0.22 10.99
CA THR A 179 5.32 1.22 12.04
C THR A 179 5.00 2.59 11.46
N SER A 180 4.53 3.50 12.30
CA SER A 180 4.16 4.83 11.83
C SER A 180 4.41 5.89 12.89
N ILE A 181 4.55 7.13 12.42
CA ILE A 181 4.36 8.31 13.25
C ILE A 181 3.24 9.15 12.67
N SER A 182 2.47 9.78 13.55
CA SER A 182 1.50 10.80 13.16
C SER A 182 1.76 12.08 13.95
N TRP A 183 1.60 13.23 13.30
CA TRP A 183 1.79 14.53 13.92
C TRP A 183 0.90 15.59 13.29
N GLN A 184 0.70 16.70 13.99
CA GLN A 184 -0.09 17.80 13.48
C GLN A 184 0.78 19.03 13.21
N MET A 185 0.40 19.77 12.17
CA MET A 185 0.97 21.06 11.83
C MET A 185 -0.17 22.07 11.63
N SER A 186 0.07 23.33 11.97
CA SER A 186 -0.78 24.44 11.56
C SER A 186 -0.23 25.04 10.28
N VAL A 187 -1.11 25.26 9.32
CA VAL A 187 -0.80 25.85 8.01
C VAL A 187 -1.67 27.07 7.80
N ASP A 188 -1.04 28.13 7.34
CA ASP A 188 -1.64 29.39 6.91
C ASP A 188 -0.78 29.86 5.73
N GLU A 189 -1.30 29.63 4.53
CA GLU A 189 -0.58 29.75 3.27
C GLU A 189 -1.53 30.37 2.23
N ASP A 190 -0.96 30.96 1.19
CA ASP A 190 -1.71 31.47 0.03
C ASP A 190 -2.18 30.30 -0.86
N ASP A 191 -3.04 30.56 -1.85
CA ASP A 191 -3.38 29.57 -2.88
C ASP A 191 -2.12 28.93 -3.50
N GLY A 192 -2.09 27.60 -3.48
CA GLY A 192 -0.92 26.87 -3.95
C GLY A 192 -0.94 25.38 -3.65
N GLN A 193 -0.07 24.65 -4.34
CA GLN A 193 0.18 23.24 -4.09
C GLN A 193 1.47 23.06 -3.28
N TYR A 194 1.33 22.49 -2.10
CA TYR A 194 2.40 22.33 -1.13
C TYR A 194 2.70 20.85 -0.88
N TRP A 195 3.96 20.54 -0.55
CA TRP A 195 4.44 19.17 -0.44
C TRP A 195 5.34 19.02 0.77
N THR A 196 5.16 17.92 1.51
CA THR A 196 6.07 17.47 2.55
C THR A 196 6.65 16.12 2.15
N ARG A 197 7.97 16.00 2.02
CA ARG A 197 8.60 14.68 1.81
C ARG A 197 8.69 13.93 3.13
N GLY A 198 8.32 12.65 3.14
CA GLY A 198 8.51 11.76 4.28
C GLY A 198 9.71 10.83 4.04
N THR A 199 10.56 10.65 5.05
CA THR A 199 11.68 9.70 5.00
C THR A 199 11.78 8.93 6.30
N VAL A 200 12.01 7.62 6.22
CA VAL A 200 12.25 6.76 7.40
C VAL A 200 13.66 6.19 7.33
N ARG A 201 14.40 6.27 8.44
CA ARG A 201 15.73 5.67 8.56
C ARG A 201 15.60 4.32 9.25
N VAL A 202 16.03 3.29 8.52
CA VAL A 202 16.03 1.91 8.97
C VAL A 202 17.48 1.45 9.13
N ASP A 203 17.77 0.77 10.24
CA ASP A 203 19.10 0.24 10.50
C ASP A 203 19.50 -0.80 9.44
N ASN A 204 20.78 -0.84 9.07
CA ASN A 204 21.37 -1.72 8.03
C ASN A 204 20.77 -1.63 6.61
N ILE A 205 19.64 -0.96 6.42
CA ILE A 205 19.04 -0.70 5.11
C ILE A 205 19.44 0.68 4.60
N GLY A 206 19.06 1.75 5.30
CA GLY A 206 19.16 3.06 4.69
C GLY A 206 18.04 4.02 5.02
N ASN A 207 17.90 5.01 4.14
CA ASN A 207 16.73 5.86 4.08
C ASN A 207 15.71 5.21 3.15
N VAL A 208 14.48 5.09 3.61
CA VAL A 208 13.31 4.67 2.83
C VAL A 208 12.44 5.91 2.66
N ASP A 209 12.36 6.41 1.44
CA ASP A 209 11.59 7.61 1.12
C ASP A 209 10.14 7.24 0.81
N ALA A 210 9.20 8.03 1.31
CA ALA A 210 7.83 7.99 0.83
C ALA A 210 7.82 8.54 -0.61
N PRO A 211 7.47 7.71 -1.61
CA PRO A 211 7.56 8.09 -3.03
C PRO A 211 6.57 9.20 -3.40
N LEU A 212 5.58 9.44 -2.54
CA LEU A 212 4.63 10.52 -2.65
C LEU A 212 4.78 11.37 -1.39
N SER A 213 5.44 12.52 -1.58
CA SER A 213 5.42 13.60 -0.62
C SER A 213 3.95 13.90 -0.28
N GLY A 214 3.63 14.00 1.02
CA GLY A 214 2.29 14.32 1.47
C GLY A 214 1.86 15.65 0.88
N SER A 215 0.91 15.58 -0.04
CA SER A 215 0.41 16.72 -0.79
C SER A 215 -0.65 17.48 -0.02
N LEU A 216 -0.57 18.81 -0.04
CA LEU A 216 -1.56 19.72 0.53
C LEU A 216 -1.91 20.78 -0.51
N ARG A 217 -3.19 20.87 -0.90
CA ARG A 217 -3.70 22.02 -1.65
C ARG A 217 -4.19 23.07 -0.67
N VAL A 218 -3.72 24.29 -0.82
CA VAL A 218 -4.27 25.48 -0.16
C VAL A 218 -4.96 26.27 -1.24
N THR A 219 -6.20 26.69 -1.00
CA THR A 219 -6.99 27.30 -2.05
C THR A 219 -8.11 28.15 -1.51
N GLU A 220 -8.43 29.25 -2.19
CA GLU A 220 -9.72 29.91 -2.02
C GLU A 220 -10.79 28.86 -2.31
N ILE A 221 -11.76 28.69 -1.39
CA ILE A 221 -12.76 27.60 -1.35
C ILE A 221 -13.03 27.04 -2.75
N ASN A 222 -12.45 25.87 -3.04
CA ASN A 222 -12.46 25.34 -4.40
C ASN A 222 -13.85 24.79 -4.70
N ASP A 223 -14.57 25.46 -5.57
CA ASP A 223 -15.80 24.93 -6.15
C ASP A 223 -15.53 23.76 -7.11
N LEU A 224 -14.29 23.32 -7.25
CA LEU A 224 -13.92 22.13 -8.01
C LEU A 224 -13.36 21.07 -7.06
N THR A 225 -14.04 19.94 -7.00
CA THR A 225 -13.55 18.74 -6.32
C THR A 225 -13.04 17.74 -7.36
N VAL A 226 -11.82 17.23 -7.13
CA VAL A 226 -11.24 16.17 -7.96
C VAL A 226 -11.26 14.88 -7.16
N SER A 227 -11.58 13.78 -7.82
CA SER A 227 -11.40 12.44 -7.25
C SER A 227 -10.75 11.52 -8.28
N THR A 228 -9.92 10.59 -7.80
CA THR A 228 -9.27 9.58 -8.65
C THR A 228 -9.63 8.21 -8.12
N SER A 229 -9.95 7.30 -9.03
CA SER A 229 -10.16 5.88 -8.75
C SER A 229 -9.35 5.03 -9.72
N VAL A 230 -9.07 3.79 -9.33
CA VAL A 230 -8.28 2.83 -10.12
C VAL A 230 -8.91 1.45 -10.06
N THR A 231 -8.85 0.71 -11.16
CA THR A 231 -9.22 -0.70 -11.24
C THR A 231 -8.18 -1.47 -12.03
N PRO A 232 -7.67 -2.61 -11.53
CA PRO A 232 -7.93 -3.20 -10.22
C PRO A 232 -7.26 -2.44 -9.07
N THR A 233 -7.87 -2.46 -7.88
CA THR A 233 -7.29 -1.93 -6.63
C THR A 233 -6.42 -2.94 -5.90
N GLU A 234 -6.47 -4.22 -6.29
CA GLU A 234 -5.62 -5.28 -5.74
C GLU A 234 -5.13 -6.20 -6.87
N VAL A 235 -3.82 -6.47 -6.91
CA VAL A 235 -3.19 -7.31 -7.93
C VAL A 235 -2.08 -8.19 -7.37
N VAL A 236 -1.68 -9.22 -8.13
CA VAL A 236 -0.53 -10.06 -7.78
C VAL A 236 0.76 -9.44 -8.27
N ALA A 237 1.78 -9.43 -7.42
CA ALA A 237 3.11 -8.96 -7.73
C ALA A 237 3.76 -9.68 -8.92
N GLY A 238 4.69 -8.99 -9.58
CA GLY A 238 5.62 -9.59 -10.55
C GLY A 238 5.04 -9.93 -11.92
N SER A 239 3.77 -9.62 -12.17
CA SER A 239 3.17 -9.71 -13.52
C SER A 239 2.80 -8.31 -14.02
N PRO A 240 2.99 -8.00 -15.32
CA PRO A 240 2.41 -6.81 -15.93
C PRO A 240 0.89 -6.83 -15.78
N GLN A 241 0.34 -5.74 -15.25
CA GLN A 241 -1.09 -5.53 -15.12
C GLN A 241 -1.50 -4.24 -15.82
N ILE A 242 -2.75 -4.20 -16.26
CA ILE A 242 -3.39 -2.99 -16.77
C ILE A 242 -4.21 -2.38 -15.64
N TYR A 243 -4.01 -1.09 -15.39
CA TYR A 243 -4.74 -0.30 -14.41
C TYR A 243 -5.54 0.76 -15.16
N THR A 244 -6.86 0.68 -15.08
CA THR A 244 -7.77 1.70 -15.59
C THR A 244 -7.99 2.73 -14.51
N TYR A 245 -7.58 3.96 -14.78
CA TYR A 245 -7.82 5.11 -13.92
C TYR A 245 -9.04 5.90 -14.41
N THR A 246 -9.77 6.46 -13.46
CA THR A 246 -10.81 7.46 -13.74
C THR A 246 -10.61 8.65 -12.81
N ILE A 247 -10.47 9.83 -13.40
CA ILE A 247 -10.41 11.12 -12.71
C ILE A 247 -11.76 11.80 -12.93
N ASP A 248 -12.49 12.04 -11.84
CA ASP A 248 -13.74 12.79 -11.86
C ASP A 248 -13.49 14.20 -11.33
N ILE A 249 -14.01 15.19 -12.05
CA ILE A 249 -13.91 16.61 -11.74
C ILE A 249 -15.34 17.10 -11.54
N THR A 250 -15.69 17.45 -10.32
CA THR A 250 -17.05 17.89 -9.96
C THR A 250 -17.02 19.35 -9.57
N ASN A 251 -17.83 20.15 -10.27
CA ASN A 251 -18.12 21.51 -9.90
C ASN A 251 -19.20 21.53 -8.81
N THR A 252 -18.81 21.95 -7.61
CA THR A 252 -19.66 22.13 -6.44
C THR A 252 -20.20 23.55 -6.32
N ASP A 253 -19.83 24.48 -7.22
CA ASP A 253 -20.50 25.77 -7.37
C ASP A 253 -21.93 25.55 -7.87
N ASP A 254 -22.82 26.45 -7.47
CA ASP A 254 -24.21 26.51 -7.90
C ASP A 254 -24.42 27.47 -9.10
N ASP A 255 -23.49 28.40 -9.35
CA ASP A 255 -23.63 29.52 -10.27
C ASP A 255 -22.52 29.60 -11.35
N ASP A 256 -21.27 29.26 -11.03
CA ASP A 256 -20.15 29.47 -11.97
C ASP A 256 -19.77 28.25 -12.83
N THR A 257 -19.34 28.51 -14.07
CA THR A 257 -18.86 27.50 -15.02
C THR A 257 -17.36 27.65 -15.21
N TYR A 258 -16.62 26.54 -15.08
CA TYR A 258 -15.17 26.55 -15.28
C TYR A 258 -14.77 25.95 -16.62
N THR A 259 -13.79 26.55 -17.29
CA THR A 259 -13.19 26.00 -18.53
C THR A 259 -11.91 25.27 -18.18
N LEU A 260 -11.82 23.97 -18.49
CA LEU A 260 -10.62 23.17 -18.21
C LEU A 260 -9.49 23.49 -19.19
N GLU A 261 -8.29 23.73 -18.67
CA GLU A 261 -7.06 23.93 -19.45
C GLU A 261 -6.24 22.64 -19.56
N PHE A 262 -6.02 21.96 -18.43
CA PHE A 262 -5.32 20.67 -18.42
C PHE A 262 -5.72 19.79 -17.25
N VAL A 263 -5.44 18.49 -17.39
CA VAL A 263 -5.43 17.51 -16.30
C VAL A 263 -4.03 16.94 -16.17
N LYS A 264 -3.53 16.83 -14.93
CA LYS A 264 -2.29 16.17 -14.57
C LYS A 264 -2.57 14.92 -13.75
N HIS A 265 -1.76 13.90 -13.94
CA HIS A 265 -1.75 12.69 -13.13
C HIS A 265 -0.31 12.34 -12.76
N TRP A 266 -0.06 12.03 -11.49
CA TRP A 266 1.26 11.68 -10.99
C TRP A 266 1.30 10.25 -10.48
N THR A 267 2.29 9.50 -10.97
CA THR A 267 2.50 8.08 -10.64
C THR A 267 3.97 7.82 -10.34
N SER A 268 4.28 6.72 -9.66
CA SER A 268 5.67 6.25 -9.60
C SER A 268 6.24 6.00 -11.01
N THR A 269 7.56 5.91 -11.12
CA THR A 269 8.22 5.66 -12.41
C THR A 269 7.97 4.27 -12.99
N LEU A 270 7.26 3.40 -12.26
CA LEU A 270 6.91 2.03 -12.66
C LEU A 270 5.72 1.96 -13.60
N PHE A 271 4.90 3.02 -13.65
CA PHE A 271 3.74 3.10 -14.51
C PHE A 271 4.07 3.72 -15.86
N ASP A 272 3.49 3.18 -16.92
CA ASP A 272 3.54 3.75 -18.27
C ASP A 272 2.12 3.86 -18.83
N HIS A 273 1.81 4.96 -19.50
CA HIS A 273 0.51 5.17 -20.14
C HIS A 273 0.36 4.26 -21.37
N ILE A 274 -0.83 3.70 -21.57
CA ILE A 274 -1.15 2.91 -22.76
C ILE A 274 -1.76 3.83 -23.81
N SER A 275 -1.03 4.10 -24.89
CA SER A 275 -1.47 4.98 -25.99
C SER A 275 -2.83 4.58 -26.58
N GLY A 276 -3.66 5.58 -26.84
CA GLY A 276 -4.99 5.44 -27.44
C GLY A 276 -6.09 4.99 -26.48
N THR A 277 -5.82 4.94 -25.17
CA THR A 277 -6.80 4.49 -24.15
C THR A 277 -7.55 5.63 -23.47
N SER A 278 -7.13 6.88 -23.68
CA SER A 278 -7.78 8.04 -23.08
C SER A 278 -9.21 8.27 -23.62
N THR A 279 -10.17 8.47 -22.73
CA THR A 279 -11.58 8.73 -23.03
C THR A 279 -12.19 9.77 -22.08
N GLY A 280 -13.32 10.38 -22.48
CA GLY A 280 -14.02 11.39 -21.68
C GLY A 280 -13.71 12.82 -22.16
N ILE A 281 -13.28 13.68 -21.24
CA ILE A 281 -12.94 15.09 -21.53
C ILE A 281 -11.75 15.27 -22.49
N SER A 282 -10.95 14.22 -22.69
CA SER A 282 -9.95 14.15 -23.76
C SER A 282 -9.84 12.73 -24.29
N THR A 283 -9.55 12.62 -25.58
CA THR A 283 -9.19 11.37 -26.26
C THR A 283 -7.76 11.36 -26.76
N ALA A 284 -7.02 12.46 -26.53
CA ALA A 284 -5.60 12.54 -26.85
C ALA A 284 -4.76 11.86 -25.75
N ASP A 285 -3.61 11.33 -26.14
CA ASP A 285 -2.63 10.81 -25.18
C ASP A 285 -1.97 11.95 -24.38
N PRO A 286 -1.59 11.70 -23.11
CA PRO A 286 -0.90 12.68 -22.30
C PRO A 286 0.52 12.93 -22.80
N ASN A 287 1.04 14.12 -22.53
CA ASN A 287 2.48 14.36 -22.52
C ASN A 287 3.08 13.81 -21.22
N ARG A 288 4.26 13.18 -21.31
CA ARG A 288 5.00 12.67 -20.15
C ARG A 288 6.16 13.60 -19.79
N ASN A 289 6.24 13.99 -18.52
CA ASN A 289 7.37 14.71 -17.95
C ASN A 289 7.92 13.99 -16.71
N HIS A 290 9.22 14.11 -16.44
CA HIS A 290 9.83 13.57 -15.21
C HIS A 290 9.87 14.66 -14.15
N ASP A 291 9.12 14.49 -13.08
CA ASP A 291 9.32 15.27 -11.87
C ASP A 291 10.55 14.70 -11.15
N VAL A 292 11.71 15.26 -11.48
CA VAL A 292 13.02 14.80 -10.98
C VAL A 292 13.12 14.97 -9.46
N ILE A 293 12.44 15.95 -8.88
CA ILE A 293 12.50 16.26 -7.45
C ILE A 293 11.81 15.14 -6.65
N ASN A 294 10.63 14.72 -7.11
CA ASN A 294 9.85 13.68 -6.46
C ASN A 294 10.07 12.28 -7.06
N ASN A 295 10.96 12.16 -8.06
CA ASN A 295 11.24 10.94 -8.80
C ASN A 295 9.98 10.20 -9.27
N ARG A 296 9.10 10.91 -9.98
CA ARG A 296 7.79 10.40 -10.42
C ARG A 296 7.47 10.84 -11.85
N TRP A 297 6.58 10.10 -12.52
CA TRP A 297 6.05 10.55 -13.81
C TRP A 297 4.91 11.54 -13.59
N GLU A 298 4.92 12.61 -14.39
CA GLU A 298 3.80 13.53 -14.58
C GLU A 298 3.21 13.31 -15.97
N TRP A 299 1.92 13.02 -16.03
CA TRP A 299 1.14 12.81 -17.24
C TRP A 299 0.18 13.98 -17.42
N THR A 300 0.32 14.75 -18.51
CA THR A 300 -0.47 15.96 -18.73
C THR A 300 -1.33 15.84 -19.98
N TRP A 301 -2.65 15.95 -19.82
CA TRP A 301 -3.61 16.11 -20.89
C TRP A 301 -3.94 17.59 -21.05
N ASN A 302 -3.60 18.17 -22.20
CA ASN A 302 -4.11 19.49 -22.55
C ASN A 302 -5.57 19.35 -22.97
N ILE A 303 -6.46 20.09 -22.31
CA ILE A 303 -7.90 20.10 -22.55
C ILE A 303 -8.23 21.38 -23.33
N THR A 304 -9.18 21.31 -24.27
CA THR A 304 -9.56 22.48 -25.07
C THR A 304 -11.06 22.52 -25.23
N GLY A 305 -11.66 23.60 -24.73
CA GLY A 305 -13.09 23.89 -24.91
C GLY A 305 -14.03 23.00 -24.10
N VAL A 306 -13.52 22.29 -23.08
CA VAL A 306 -14.37 21.54 -22.14
C VAL A 306 -14.68 22.44 -20.96
N THR A 307 -15.96 22.53 -20.62
CA THR A 307 -16.45 23.28 -19.47
C THR A 307 -17.08 22.36 -18.44
N VAL A 308 -16.94 22.69 -17.16
CA VAL A 308 -17.63 22.04 -16.05
C VAL A 308 -18.69 23.00 -15.52
N SER A 309 -19.94 22.75 -15.90
CA SER A 309 -21.09 23.56 -15.47
C SER A 309 -21.36 23.41 -13.97
N PRO A 310 -22.09 24.35 -13.34
CA PRO A 310 -22.47 24.25 -11.94
C PRO A 310 -23.11 22.90 -11.60
N SER A 311 -22.80 22.37 -10.42
CA SER A 311 -23.32 21.09 -9.91
C SER A 311 -23.15 19.91 -10.87
N SER A 312 -22.13 19.93 -11.74
CA SER A 312 -21.90 18.89 -12.75
C SER A 312 -20.54 18.20 -12.59
N THR A 313 -20.45 16.97 -13.07
CA THR A 313 -19.22 16.18 -13.09
C THR A 313 -18.81 15.87 -14.51
N VAL A 314 -17.52 16.01 -14.80
CA VAL A 314 -16.89 15.50 -16.02
C VAL A 314 -15.76 14.55 -15.66
N SER A 315 -15.41 13.64 -16.57
CA SER A 315 -14.45 12.56 -16.27
C SER A 315 -13.40 12.39 -17.37
N LEU A 316 -12.19 12.01 -16.95
CA LEU A 316 -11.13 11.49 -17.81
C LEU A 316 -10.83 10.05 -17.39
N SER A 317 -10.85 9.11 -18.32
CA SER A 317 -10.42 7.73 -18.06
C SER A 317 -9.29 7.34 -19.02
N PHE A 318 -8.34 6.55 -18.53
CA PHE A 318 -7.16 6.09 -19.27
C PHE A 318 -6.59 4.83 -18.65
N ASP A 319 -5.85 4.06 -19.44
CA ASP A 319 -5.16 2.87 -18.94
C ASP A 319 -3.66 3.14 -18.79
N MET A 320 -3.09 2.52 -17.76
CA MET A 320 -1.65 2.42 -17.56
C MET A 320 -1.25 0.97 -17.39
N THR A 321 0.01 0.66 -17.71
CA THR A 321 0.62 -0.65 -17.45
C THR A 321 1.74 -0.52 -16.43
N ALA A 322 1.84 -1.48 -15.52
CA ALA A 322 2.97 -1.60 -14.62
C ALA A 322 3.18 -3.05 -14.18
N THR A 323 4.43 -3.41 -13.92
CA THR A 323 4.79 -4.61 -13.15
C THR A 323 5.19 -4.16 -11.76
N LEU A 324 4.30 -4.36 -10.80
CA LEU A 324 4.49 -3.86 -9.45
C LEU A 324 5.03 -4.94 -8.52
N LEU A 325 5.80 -4.48 -7.53
CA LEU A 325 6.29 -5.30 -6.42
C LEU A 325 5.27 -5.24 -5.27
N PRO A 326 5.25 -6.22 -4.35
CA PRO A 326 4.35 -6.16 -3.20
C PRO A 326 4.52 -4.84 -2.45
N ASN A 327 3.47 -4.02 -2.40
CA ASN A 327 3.39 -2.71 -1.74
C ASN A 327 1.98 -2.11 -1.99
N THR A 328 1.65 -1.03 -1.30
CA THR A 328 0.57 -0.11 -1.68
C THR A 328 1.13 1.07 -2.47
N TYR A 329 0.69 1.22 -3.71
CA TYR A 329 1.04 2.37 -4.56
C TYR A 329 -0.12 3.34 -4.56
N PHE A 330 0.16 4.61 -4.28
CA PHE A 330 -0.82 5.67 -4.43
C PHE A 330 -0.56 6.44 -5.72
N VAL A 331 -1.56 7.20 -6.13
CA VAL A 331 -1.49 8.15 -7.23
C VAL A 331 -2.25 9.41 -6.83
N SER A 332 -1.90 10.52 -7.46
CA SER A 332 -2.61 11.78 -7.32
C SER A 332 -2.91 12.36 -8.69
N SER A 333 -3.95 13.20 -8.76
CA SER A 333 -4.33 13.90 -9.97
C SER A 333 -4.65 15.34 -9.66
N GLY A 334 -4.45 16.22 -10.63
CA GLY A 334 -4.77 17.64 -10.51
C GLY A 334 -5.33 18.19 -11.80
N ILE A 335 -6.02 19.30 -11.71
CA ILE A 335 -6.66 19.98 -12.83
C ILE A 335 -6.31 21.45 -12.78
N ARG A 336 -6.30 22.11 -13.93
CA ARG A 336 -6.24 23.56 -14.03
C ARG A 336 -7.40 24.05 -14.86
N VAL A 337 -8.00 25.14 -14.42
CA VAL A 337 -9.03 25.86 -15.16
C VAL A 337 -8.52 27.23 -15.56
N GLU A 338 -9.15 27.83 -16.56
CA GLU A 338 -8.84 29.18 -17.00
C GLU A 338 -9.24 30.15 -15.87
N GLU A 339 -8.25 30.67 -15.16
CA GLU A 339 -8.40 31.75 -14.17
C GLU A 339 -7.91 33.07 -14.78
N ASP A 340 -8.52 34.18 -14.33
CA ASP A 340 -8.22 35.55 -14.77
C ASP A 340 -6.70 35.81 -14.88
N LEU A 341 -6.21 35.96 -16.13
CA LEU A 341 -4.98 36.54 -16.74
C LEU A 341 -3.67 36.78 -15.95
N ASN A 342 -3.58 36.57 -14.64
CA ASN A 342 -2.44 36.95 -13.78
C ASN A 342 -1.83 35.78 -13.00
N SER A 343 -2.38 34.56 -13.05
CA SER A 343 -1.76 33.39 -12.41
C SER A 343 -0.67 32.80 -13.32
N ASN A 344 0.52 32.53 -12.75
CA ASN A 344 1.65 31.95 -13.48
C ASN A 344 1.35 30.49 -13.91
N GLY A 345 0.63 30.32 -15.02
CA GLY A 345 0.68 29.31 -16.09
C GLY A 345 0.98 27.82 -15.88
N GLN A 346 1.31 27.28 -14.69
CA GLN A 346 1.75 25.88 -14.55
C GLN A 346 1.18 25.07 -13.38
N GLU A 347 0.52 25.72 -12.42
CA GLU A 347 -0.03 25.05 -11.24
C GLU A 347 -1.48 24.58 -11.46
N THR A 348 -1.87 23.53 -10.74
CA THR A 348 -3.23 22.96 -10.76
C THR A 348 -4.14 23.74 -9.84
N THR A 349 -5.30 24.20 -10.32
CA THR A 349 -6.37 24.83 -9.54
C THR A 349 -6.94 23.90 -8.46
N ALA A 350 -7.14 22.62 -8.77
CA ALA A 350 -7.64 21.63 -7.81
C ALA A 350 -6.92 20.29 -7.97
N ALA A 351 -6.77 19.53 -6.88
CA ALA A 351 -6.10 18.24 -6.92
C ALA A 351 -6.70 17.24 -5.93
N THR A 352 -6.56 15.96 -6.26
CA THR A 352 -6.71 14.88 -5.29
C THR A 352 -5.44 14.83 -4.46
N GLY A 353 -5.55 14.57 -3.17
CA GLY A 353 -4.43 13.91 -2.47
C GLY A 353 -4.31 12.45 -2.90
N ASP A 354 -3.61 11.66 -2.11
CA ASP A 354 -3.44 10.23 -2.34
C ASP A 354 -4.76 9.49 -2.08
N THR A 355 -5.60 9.33 -3.11
CA THR A 355 -6.97 8.78 -2.95
C THR A 355 -7.22 7.44 -3.63
N ALA A 356 -6.31 6.94 -4.48
CA ALA A 356 -6.48 5.69 -5.22
C ALA A 356 -5.34 4.68 -4.97
N PRO A 357 -5.36 3.95 -3.83
CA PRO A 357 -4.36 2.93 -3.54
C PRO A 357 -4.52 1.69 -4.43
N ILE A 358 -3.39 1.18 -4.93
CA ILE A 358 -3.25 -0.15 -5.52
C ILE A 358 -2.47 -1.02 -4.54
N THR A 359 -3.10 -2.05 -4.00
CA THR A 359 -2.46 -3.04 -3.13
C THR A 359 -1.91 -4.18 -3.98
N VAL A 360 -0.61 -4.42 -3.89
CA VAL A 360 0.06 -5.50 -4.63
C VAL A 360 0.41 -6.61 -3.66
N VAL A 361 -0.14 -7.79 -3.90
CA VAL A 361 -0.08 -8.93 -2.99
C VAL A 361 0.86 -10.01 -3.52
N ARG A 362 1.47 -10.77 -2.61
CA ARG A 362 2.38 -11.86 -2.95
C ARG A 362 1.59 -13.17 -3.11
N SER A 363 1.97 -13.98 -4.10
CA SER A 363 1.38 -15.30 -4.32
C SER A 363 2.25 -16.39 -3.72
N PHE A 364 1.63 -17.46 -3.22
CA PHE A 364 2.30 -18.58 -2.58
C PHE A 364 1.80 -19.89 -3.19
N THR A 365 2.72 -20.78 -3.50
CA THR A 365 2.43 -22.18 -3.86
C THR A 365 2.77 -23.06 -2.67
N ILE A 366 1.77 -23.75 -2.15
CA ILE A 366 1.89 -24.73 -1.07
C ILE A 366 1.79 -26.11 -1.69
N THR A 367 2.75 -26.98 -1.38
CA THR A 367 2.70 -28.40 -1.75
C THR A 367 2.79 -29.24 -0.49
N ALA A 368 1.73 -29.98 -0.19
CA ALA A 368 1.66 -30.91 0.93
C ALA A 368 1.58 -32.35 0.42
N THR A 369 2.53 -33.19 0.81
CA THR A 369 2.61 -34.59 0.39
C THR A 369 2.57 -35.52 1.58
N HIS A 370 1.63 -36.48 1.58
CA HIS A 370 1.52 -37.53 2.59
C HIS A 370 1.25 -38.89 1.94
N ASN A 371 2.10 -39.89 2.21
CA ASN A 371 1.97 -41.26 1.69
C ASN A 371 1.69 -41.32 0.17
N GLY A 372 2.39 -40.49 -0.61
CA GLY A 372 2.28 -40.43 -2.07
C GLY A 372 1.07 -39.64 -2.59
N LYS A 373 0.22 -39.10 -1.71
CA LYS A 373 -0.84 -38.15 -2.06
C LYS A 373 -0.32 -36.73 -1.94
N THR A 374 -0.62 -35.91 -2.94
CA THR A 374 -0.14 -34.53 -3.00
C THR A 374 -1.30 -33.57 -3.16
N VAL A 375 -1.33 -32.57 -2.29
CA VAL A 375 -2.21 -31.41 -2.37
C VAL A 375 -1.37 -30.20 -2.75
N THR A 376 -1.75 -29.51 -3.82
CA THR A 376 -1.14 -28.24 -4.23
C THR A 376 -2.17 -27.13 -4.10
N VAL A 377 -1.79 -26.05 -3.41
CA VAL A 377 -2.63 -24.87 -3.19
C VAL A 377 -1.89 -23.64 -3.69
N VAL A 378 -2.55 -22.80 -4.48
CA VAL A 378 -2.07 -21.45 -4.77
C VAL A 378 -2.89 -20.47 -3.95
N ALA A 379 -2.25 -19.58 -3.21
CA ALA A 379 -2.90 -18.62 -2.34
C ALA A 379 -2.26 -17.23 -2.43
N HIS A 380 -3.06 -16.19 -2.24
CA HIS A 380 -2.58 -14.81 -2.06
C HIS A 380 -2.68 -14.42 -0.59
N VAL A 381 -1.65 -13.75 -0.08
CA VAL A 381 -1.68 -13.18 1.27
C VAL A 381 -1.84 -11.68 1.12
N THR A 382 -2.94 -11.17 1.67
CA THR A 382 -3.30 -9.75 1.66
C THR A 382 -3.39 -9.26 3.10
N ALA A 383 -3.44 -7.94 3.30
CA ALA A 383 -3.66 -7.35 4.62
C ALA A 383 -4.98 -7.82 5.29
N SER A 384 -5.96 -8.29 4.50
CA SER A 384 -7.25 -8.78 5.01
C SER A 384 -7.29 -10.29 5.26
N GLY A 385 -6.31 -11.06 4.75
CA GLY A 385 -6.17 -12.47 5.02
C GLY A 385 -5.58 -13.28 3.85
N VAL A 386 -5.85 -14.59 3.87
CA VAL A 386 -5.36 -15.53 2.85
C VAL A 386 -6.51 -15.91 1.92
N GLN A 387 -6.32 -15.67 0.62
CA GLN A 387 -7.27 -16.06 -0.42
C GLN A 387 -6.74 -17.28 -1.17
N VAL A 388 -7.47 -18.40 -1.14
CA VAL A 388 -7.13 -19.58 -1.93
C VAL A 388 -7.60 -19.39 -3.37
N ILE A 389 -6.67 -19.49 -4.31
CA ILE A 389 -6.88 -19.30 -5.75
C ILE A 389 -7.11 -20.62 -6.45
N SER A 390 -6.33 -21.64 -6.08
CA SER A 390 -6.50 -22.99 -6.62
C SER A 390 -6.20 -24.04 -5.56
N TRP A 391 -6.85 -25.20 -5.71
CA TRP A 391 -6.69 -26.36 -4.85
C TRP A 391 -6.74 -27.62 -5.71
N VAL A 392 -5.63 -28.36 -5.78
CA VAL A 392 -5.50 -29.56 -6.61
C VAL A 392 -5.03 -30.73 -5.76
N GLU A 393 -5.73 -31.86 -5.85
CA GLU A 393 -5.39 -33.10 -5.16
C GLU A 393 -5.02 -34.19 -6.17
N SER A 394 -3.95 -34.95 -5.89
CA SER A 394 -3.45 -36.05 -6.74
C SER A 394 -3.10 -37.29 -5.92
#